data_AF-A0A3N5ZBJ3-F1
#
_entry.id   AF-A0A3N5ZBJ3-F1
#
_cell.length_a   1.000
_cell.length_b   1.000
_cell.length_c   1.000
_cell.angle_alpha   90.00
_cell.angle_beta   90.00
_cell.angle_gamma   90.00
#
_symmetry.space_group_name_H-M   'P 1'
#
loop_
_entity.id
_entity.type
_entity.pdbx_description
1 polymer ?
#
loop_
_entity_poly.entity_id
_entity_poly.type
_entity_poly.pdbx_seq_one_letter_code
_entity_poly.pdbx_strand_id
1 'polypeptide(L)'
;MKRSVTPLRFELMRRHFAPFLFILLTSALSVVAWAEVPGPIKVSPNGRYFIDRTGKPFFWLGDTAWPLFTRYSPSQAEAYLKRRATQGFTVIHSTLIWGSGGGNHESPRPNPDGHLPWLNNDPATPNDAFFRHVDHLVDFANRQGLILALLPTSGGFVNDSKVINQGNARQYGRWVGTRYRNAPNIIWVNGGDRAAAGFEMEYRELARGLREGDQGAHLITFHPCGGRSSSQYFHTDDWLDFNMLQTWCDWHEIYPAVISDMQLSPVKPTVMCEGAYEDGPEYPTGPITPLIVRRQAWWSVMAGGSHTYGQNQMWRMQPEWERTLDSPGAAQVVLMKQILAGLKWWELIPDQSVFSTGVGSERTLNSAMRSATGDCVLVYLSSQCNVFLYMSKIAAKYAKATWIYPATGKRQEAGVFLSGNHNGKNFPDNRTELFSTPGHWEDAILLLEGVHE
;
A
#
# COMPACT_ATOMS: atom_id res chain seq x y z
N MET A 1 -26.87 102.06 -4.69
CA MET A 1 -26.39 101.56 -3.38
C MET A 1 -26.89 100.13 -3.20
N LYS A 2 -25.99 99.21 -2.83
CA LYS A 2 -26.15 98.07 -1.89
C LYS A 2 -27.59 97.49 -1.71
N ARG A 3 -27.87 96.20 -1.69
CA ARG A 3 -27.08 94.96 -1.57
C ARG A 3 -28.05 93.80 -1.87
N SER A 4 -27.54 92.74 -2.47
CA SER A 4 -28.22 91.46 -2.72
C SER A 4 -28.61 90.75 -1.42
N VAL A 5 -29.81 90.18 -1.39
CA VAL A 5 -30.21 89.15 -0.42
C VAL A 5 -30.57 87.90 -1.22
N THR A 6 -29.74 86.86 -1.10
CA THR A 6 -29.98 85.53 -1.66
C THR A 6 -30.51 84.63 -0.55
N PRO A 7 -31.59 83.85 -0.76
CA PRO A 7 -32.08 82.92 0.25
C PRO A 7 -31.34 81.57 0.19
N LEU A 8 -31.15 81.00 1.39
CA LEU A 8 -30.61 79.66 1.67
C LEU A 8 -31.32 78.58 0.83
N ARG A 9 -30.55 77.78 0.08
CA ARG A 9 -31.01 76.49 -0.47
C ARG A 9 -30.75 75.38 0.55
N PHE A 10 -31.80 74.60 0.81
CA PHE A 10 -31.73 73.32 1.52
C PHE A 10 -30.92 72.30 0.71
N GLU A 11 -29.90 71.73 1.34
CA GLU A 11 -29.12 70.62 0.79
C GLU A 11 -29.62 69.31 1.42
N LEU A 12 -30.08 68.40 0.56
CA LEU A 12 -30.60 67.08 0.94
C LEU A 12 -29.42 66.19 1.39
N MET A 13 -29.33 65.90 2.69
CA MET A 13 -28.44 64.84 3.22
C MET A 13 -28.89 63.48 2.68
N ARG A 14 -28.13 62.90 1.74
CA ARG A 14 -28.18 61.48 1.40
C ARG A 14 -27.65 60.66 2.59
N ARG A 15 -28.56 60.02 3.34
CA ARG A 15 -28.19 58.95 4.28
C ARG A 15 -27.83 57.70 3.49
N HIS A 16 -26.57 57.28 3.54
CA HIS A 16 -26.14 55.97 3.08
C HIS A 16 -26.62 54.90 4.07
N PHE A 17 -27.57 54.07 3.64
CA PHE A 17 -27.87 52.79 4.29
C PHE A 17 -26.76 51.80 3.92
N ALA A 18 -25.88 51.47 4.85
CA ALA A 18 -25.02 50.30 4.74
C ALA A 18 -25.86 49.05 5.10
N PRO A 19 -25.90 48.02 4.25
CA PRO A 19 -26.53 46.76 4.63
C PRO A 19 -25.60 46.03 5.60
N PHE A 20 -26.03 45.85 6.84
CA PHE A 20 -25.41 44.91 7.78
C PHE A 20 -25.63 43.49 7.24
N LEU A 21 -24.61 42.95 6.59
CA LEU A 21 -24.56 41.55 6.19
C LEU A 21 -24.30 40.72 7.47
N PHE A 22 -25.35 40.08 7.99
CA PHE A 22 -25.23 39.12 9.08
C PHE A 22 -24.55 37.86 8.52
N ILE A 23 -23.23 37.75 8.69
CA ILE A 23 -22.50 36.52 8.39
C ILE A 23 -22.85 35.53 9.49
N LEU A 24 -23.81 34.63 9.21
CA LEU A 24 -24.00 33.41 9.98
C LEU A 24 -22.75 32.55 9.81
N LEU A 25 -21.84 32.59 10.79
CA LEU A 25 -20.86 31.54 10.98
C LEU A 25 -21.60 30.26 11.37
N THR A 26 -22.05 29.49 10.37
CA THR A 26 -22.36 28.09 10.59
C THR A 26 -21.03 27.39 10.80
N SER A 27 -20.70 27.10 12.05
CA SER A 27 -19.72 26.07 12.38
C SER A 27 -20.20 24.76 11.76
N ALA A 28 -19.71 24.45 10.56
CA ALA A 28 -19.79 23.11 10.03
C ALA A 28 -18.97 22.22 10.98
N LEU A 29 -19.65 21.63 11.95
CA LEU A 29 -19.22 20.38 12.55
C LEU A 29 -19.12 19.41 11.37
N SER A 30 -17.92 19.31 10.80
CA SER A 30 -17.57 18.21 9.93
C SER A 30 -17.75 16.95 10.77
N VAL A 31 -18.93 16.34 10.66
CA VAL A 31 -19.09 14.94 11.02
C VAL A 31 -18.05 14.25 10.15
N VAL A 32 -16.94 13.83 10.76
CA VAL A 32 -16.02 12.91 10.12
C VAL A 32 -16.87 11.66 9.91
N ALA A 33 -17.48 11.56 8.73
CA ALA A 33 -18.17 10.36 8.33
C ALA A 33 -17.08 9.29 8.31
N TRP A 34 -17.14 8.40 9.29
CA TRP A 34 -16.35 7.19 9.32
C TRP A 34 -16.66 6.45 8.02
N ALA A 35 -15.72 6.47 7.08
CA ALA A 35 -15.87 5.72 5.85
C ALA A 35 -15.47 4.28 6.19
N GLU A 36 -16.47 3.47 6.55
CA GLU A 36 -16.30 2.02 6.61
C GLU A 36 -15.66 1.51 5.32
N VAL A 37 -14.94 0.40 5.41
CA VAL A 37 -14.32 -0.20 4.22
C VAL A 37 -15.42 -0.54 3.19
N PRO A 38 -15.30 -0.09 1.94
CA PRO A 38 -16.18 -0.52 0.86
C PRO A 38 -15.87 -1.95 0.38
N GLY A 39 -15.72 -2.91 1.29
CA GLY A 39 -15.33 -4.29 0.96
C GLY A 39 -16.51 -5.27 0.88
N PRO A 40 -16.26 -6.57 0.62
CA PRO A 40 -14.94 -7.17 0.42
C PRO A 40 -14.18 -6.64 -0.79
N ILE A 41 -12.86 -6.52 -0.66
CA ILE A 41 -11.95 -6.19 -1.77
C ILE A 41 -11.89 -7.37 -2.75
N LYS A 42 -11.77 -7.07 -4.05
CA LYS A 42 -11.69 -8.07 -5.12
C LYS A 42 -10.52 -7.80 -6.04
N VAL A 43 -10.11 -8.82 -6.80
CA VAL A 43 -9.19 -8.66 -7.93
C VAL A 43 -9.90 -7.94 -9.08
N SER A 44 -9.22 -7.02 -9.75
CA SER A 44 -9.73 -6.31 -10.91
C SER A 44 -9.99 -7.27 -12.09
N PRO A 45 -10.89 -6.92 -13.04
CA PRO A 45 -11.21 -7.80 -14.18
C PRO A 45 -10.01 -8.18 -15.06
N ASN A 46 -8.95 -7.35 -15.08
CA ASN A 46 -7.73 -7.61 -15.83
C ASN A 46 -6.65 -8.34 -15.01
N GLY A 47 -6.92 -8.69 -13.76
CA GLY A 47 -6.02 -9.45 -12.89
C GLY A 47 -4.78 -8.67 -12.40
N ARG A 48 -4.75 -7.33 -12.48
CA ARG A 48 -3.54 -6.55 -12.20
C ARG A 48 -3.57 -5.73 -10.91
N TYR A 49 -4.75 -5.39 -10.40
CA TYR A 49 -4.89 -4.53 -9.23
C TYR A 49 -6.13 -4.94 -8.43
N PHE A 50 -6.42 -4.19 -7.37
CA PHE A 50 -7.55 -4.46 -6.48
C PHE A 50 -8.67 -3.45 -6.70
N ILE A 51 -9.91 -3.88 -6.47
CA ILE A 51 -11.10 -3.04 -6.53
C ILE A 51 -11.95 -3.21 -5.27
N ASP A 52 -12.68 -2.17 -4.92
CA ASP A 52 -13.70 -2.23 -3.88
C ASP A 52 -14.98 -2.93 -4.38
N ARG A 53 -15.96 -3.12 -3.49
CA ARG A 53 -17.25 -3.77 -3.81
C ARG A 53 -18.05 -3.04 -4.90
N THR A 54 -17.76 -1.76 -5.14
CA THR A 54 -18.42 -0.92 -6.15
C THR A 54 -17.68 -0.90 -7.48
N GLY A 55 -16.52 -1.58 -7.57
CA GLY A 55 -15.69 -1.63 -8.76
C GLY A 55 -14.68 -0.49 -8.88
N LYS A 56 -14.51 0.35 -7.85
CA LYS A 56 -13.51 1.43 -7.86
C LYS A 56 -12.12 0.87 -7.54
N PRO A 57 -11.05 1.37 -8.19
CA PRO A 57 -9.68 1.00 -7.86
C PRO A 57 -9.36 1.21 -6.38
N PHE A 58 -8.83 0.17 -5.74
CA PHE A 58 -8.36 0.18 -4.37
C PHE A 58 -6.83 0.18 -4.35
N PHE A 59 -6.23 1.24 -3.82
CA PHE A 59 -4.79 1.34 -3.67
C PHE A 59 -4.36 0.61 -2.39
N TRP A 60 -3.66 -0.52 -2.52
CA TRP A 60 -3.07 -1.23 -1.40
C TRP A 60 -1.81 -0.51 -0.91
N LEU A 61 -1.91 0.16 0.24
CA LEU A 61 -0.78 0.61 1.03
C LEU A 61 -0.85 -0.07 2.40
N GLY A 62 -0.01 -1.09 2.59
CA GLY A 62 0.05 -1.88 3.80
C GLY A 62 0.95 -1.27 4.88
N ASP A 63 0.65 -1.54 6.14
CA ASP A 63 1.58 -1.49 7.28
C ASP A 63 1.59 -2.84 8.02
N THR A 64 2.65 -3.13 8.78
CA THR A 64 2.86 -4.44 9.41
C THR A 64 2.83 -4.40 10.93
N ALA A 65 1.76 -4.94 11.53
CA ALA A 65 1.63 -5.14 12.98
C ALA A 65 1.40 -6.61 13.32
N TRP A 66 2.46 -7.42 13.16
CA TRP A 66 2.38 -8.88 13.35
C TRP A 66 1.68 -9.35 14.63
N PRO A 67 1.96 -8.79 15.82
CA PRO A 67 1.38 -9.29 17.06
C PRO A 67 0.17 -8.47 17.53
N LEU A 68 -0.59 -7.83 16.62
CA LEU A 68 -1.72 -6.94 16.94
C LEU A 68 -2.69 -7.54 17.97
N PHE A 69 -3.01 -8.83 17.83
CA PHE A 69 -3.99 -9.52 18.67
C PHE A 69 -3.42 -10.14 19.96
N THR A 70 -2.10 -10.10 20.16
CA THR A 70 -1.43 -10.82 21.26
C THR A 70 -0.51 -9.97 22.13
N ARG A 71 0.02 -8.85 21.62
CA ARG A 71 0.96 -7.99 22.36
C ARG A 71 0.45 -6.59 22.66
N TYR A 72 -0.43 -6.05 21.83
CA TYR A 72 -0.99 -4.72 22.04
C TYR A 72 -2.06 -4.81 23.11
N SER A 73 -2.06 -3.91 24.09
CA SER A 73 -3.28 -3.71 24.88
C SER A 73 -4.42 -3.23 23.96
N PRO A 74 -5.70 -3.39 24.34
CA PRO A 74 -6.81 -2.89 23.53
C PRO A 74 -6.66 -1.40 23.14
N SER A 75 -6.24 -0.55 24.08
CA SER A 75 -6.03 0.88 23.80
C SER A 75 -4.85 1.15 22.87
N GLN A 76 -3.77 0.38 22.97
CA GLN A 76 -2.63 0.47 22.05
C GLN A 76 -3.01 0.05 20.63
N ALA A 77 -3.77 -1.04 20.49
CA ALA A 77 -4.23 -1.54 19.20
C ALA A 77 -5.15 -0.52 18.51
N GLU A 78 -6.12 0.03 19.24
CA GLU A 78 -7.01 1.07 18.72
C GLU A 78 -6.27 2.35 18.33
N ALA A 79 -5.33 2.80 19.17
CA ALA A 79 -4.52 3.99 18.88
C ALA A 79 -3.65 3.79 17.63
N TYR A 80 -3.04 2.60 17.48
CA TYR A 80 -2.28 2.22 16.29
C TYR A 80 -3.15 2.22 15.03
N LEU A 81 -4.29 1.51 15.03
CA LEU A 81 -5.19 1.42 13.88
C LEU A 81 -5.71 2.80 13.49
N LYS A 82 -6.15 3.60 14.47
CA LYS A 82 -6.57 4.97 14.23
C LYS A 82 -5.44 5.82 13.64
N ARG A 83 -4.21 5.70 14.15
CA ARG A 83 -3.06 6.46 13.62
C ARG A 83 -2.81 6.09 12.15
N ARG A 84 -2.73 4.81 11.81
CA ARG A 84 -2.49 4.36 10.44
C ARG A 84 -3.60 4.76 9.47
N ALA A 85 -4.86 4.69 9.89
CA ALA A 85 -5.99 5.20 9.12
C ALA A 85 -5.85 6.72 8.85
N THR A 86 -5.57 7.52 9.89
CA THR A 86 -5.39 8.98 9.73
C THR A 86 -4.20 9.36 8.86
N GLN A 87 -3.15 8.53 8.85
CA GLN A 87 -1.99 8.72 7.99
C GLN A 87 -2.30 8.31 6.54
N GLY A 88 -3.30 7.47 6.29
CA GLY A 88 -3.72 7.09 4.94
C GLY A 88 -3.27 5.70 4.48
N PHE A 89 -2.77 4.86 5.40
CA PHE A 89 -2.66 3.41 5.16
C PHE A 89 -4.05 2.81 4.93
N THR A 90 -4.10 1.69 4.20
CA THR A 90 -5.37 1.05 3.82
C THR A 90 -5.46 -0.40 4.24
N VAL A 91 -4.31 -1.05 4.45
CA VAL A 91 -4.22 -2.47 4.84
C VAL A 91 -3.28 -2.60 6.03
N ILE A 92 -3.62 -3.45 6.99
CA ILE A 92 -2.78 -3.80 8.12
C ILE A 92 -2.53 -5.30 8.09
N HIS A 93 -1.26 -5.70 8.00
CA HIS A 93 -0.85 -7.10 8.09
C HIS A 93 -0.75 -7.50 9.55
N SER A 94 -1.37 -8.61 9.91
CA SER A 94 -1.29 -9.15 11.26
C SER A 94 -1.55 -10.65 11.31
N THR A 95 -1.13 -11.28 12.40
CA THR A 95 -1.25 -12.72 12.59
C THR A 95 -2.20 -13.03 13.73
N LEU A 96 -3.24 -13.81 13.47
CA LEU A 96 -4.17 -14.28 14.49
C LEU A 96 -3.44 -15.10 15.54
N ILE A 97 -2.71 -16.14 15.10
CA ILE A 97 -1.98 -17.05 15.99
C ILE A 97 -0.49 -16.76 15.91
N TRP A 98 0.01 -16.04 16.91
CA TRP A 98 1.39 -15.64 17.02
C TRP A 98 2.09 -16.39 18.16
N GLY A 99 3.39 -16.68 17.99
CA GLY A 99 4.21 -17.31 19.03
C GLY A 99 4.76 -16.32 20.06
N SER A 100 5.68 -16.76 20.90
CA SER A 100 6.31 -15.92 21.94
C SER A 100 7.21 -14.81 21.36
N GLY A 101 7.51 -14.84 20.06
CA GLY A 101 8.41 -13.94 19.34
C GLY A 101 9.78 -14.56 19.08
N GLY A 102 10.60 -13.91 18.24
CA GLY A 102 11.99 -14.35 17.96
C GLY A 102 12.10 -15.72 17.29
N GLY A 103 11.09 -16.14 16.52
CA GLY A 103 11.05 -17.47 15.88
C GLY A 103 10.65 -18.62 16.79
N ASN A 104 10.24 -18.38 18.05
CA ASN A 104 9.68 -19.43 18.90
C ASN A 104 8.20 -19.68 18.55
N HIS A 105 7.92 -20.88 18.07
CA HIS A 105 6.58 -21.39 17.72
C HIS A 105 6.21 -22.68 18.47
N GLU A 106 6.83 -22.93 19.62
CA GLU A 106 6.52 -24.08 20.48
C GLU A 106 5.12 -23.99 21.08
N SER A 107 4.63 -22.78 21.35
CA SER A 107 3.29 -22.55 21.89
C SER A 107 2.73 -21.19 21.46
N PRO A 108 1.41 -21.09 21.24
CA PRO A 108 0.76 -19.82 20.93
C PRO A 108 0.79 -18.88 22.14
N ARG A 109 0.98 -17.60 21.87
CA ARG A 109 0.90 -16.55 22.88
C ARG A 109 -0.58 -16.25 23.17
N PRO A 110 -0.98 -16.06 24.45
CA PRO A 110 -2.32 -15.61 24.75
C PRO A 110 -2.55 -14.17 24.30
N ASN A 111 -3.82 -13.79 24.15
CA ASN A 111 -4.20 -12.38 23.98
C ASN A 111 -3.94 -11.59 25.28
N PRO A 112 -4.08 -10.25 25.28
CA PRO A 112 -3.87 -9.42 26.47
C PRO A 112 -4.75 -9.78 27.69
N ASP A 113 -5.88 -10.45 27.45
CA ASP A 113 -6.79 -10.93 28.49
C ASP A 113 -6.39 -12.30 29.07
N GLY A 114 -5.30 -12.89 28.59
CA GLY A 114 -4.77 -14.18 29.07
C GLY A 114 -5.39 -15.41 28.40
N HIS A 115 -6.25 -15.24 27.39
CA HIS A 115 -6.86 -16.36 26.68
C HIS A 115 -5.91 -16.91 25.61
N LEU A 116 -5.69 -18.22 25.58
CA LEU A 116 -5.01 -18.90 24.46
C LEU A 116 -5.96 -19.07 23.27
N PRO A 117 -5.46 -19.14 22.03
CA PRO A 117 -6.31 -19.25 20.84
C PRO A 117 -7.00 -20.60 20.67
N TRP A 118 -6.45 -21.66 21.27
CA TRP A 118 -6.99 -23.01 21.23
C TRP A 118 -7.13 -23.55 22.64
N LEU A 119 -8.19 -24.32 22.88
CA LEU A 119 -8.33 -25.13 24.08
C LEU A 119 -7.41 -26.34 23.96
N ASN A 120 -6.78 -26.77 25.06
CA ASN A 120 -5.91 -27.95 25.10
C ASN A 120 -4.77 -27.97 24.05
N ASN A 121 -4.38 -26.82 23.51
CA ASN A 121 -3.43 -26.68 22.41
C ASN A 121 -3.82 -27.45 21.12
N ASP A 122 -5.13 -27.60 20.86
CA ASP A 122 -5.66 -28.28 19.67
C ASP A 122 -6.37 -27.29 18.72
N PRO A 123 -5.83 -27.06 17.50
CA PRO A 123 -6.45 -26.20 16.49
C PRO A 123 -7.88 -26.59 16.09
N ALA A 124 -8.29 -27.83 16.32
CA ALA A 124 -9.67 -28.28 16.13
C ALA A 124 -10.64 -27.72 17.20
N THR A 125 -10.12 -27.11 18.26
CA THR A 125 -10.90 -26.53 19.36
C THR A 125 -10.57 -25.04 19.62
N PRO A 126 -10.93 -24.12 18.69
CA PRO A 126 -10.73 -22.68 18.87
C PRO A 126 -11.41 -22.13 20.13
N ASN A 127 -10.71 -21.27 20.87
CA ASN A 127 -11.20 -20.65 22.09
C ASN A 127 -11.95 -19.34 21.79
N ASP A 128 -13.28 -19.34 21.91
CA ASP A 128 -14.10 -18.15 21.66
C ASP A 128 -13.66 -16.91 22.46
N ALA A 129 -13.16 -17.08 23.68
CA ALA A 129 -12.73 -15.96 24.51
C ALA A 129 -11.50 -15.23 23.95
N PHE A 130 -10.61 -15.93 23.23
CA PHE A 130 -9.53 -15.31 22.47
C PHE A 130 -10.09 -14.52 21.28
N PHE A 131 -10.98 -15.16 20.51
CA PHE A 131 -11.47 -14.56 19.27
C PHE A 131 -12.47 -13.41 19.49
N ARG A 132 -13.11 -13.28 20.66
CA ARG A 132 -13.87 -12.06 21.01
C ARG A 132 -12.99 -10.79 21.05
N HIS A 133 -11.72 -10.92 21.44
CA HIS A 133 -10.76 -9.82 21.33
C HIS A 133 -10.44 -9.49 19.87
N VAL A 134 -10.31 -10.53 19.03
CA VAL A 134 -10.10 -10.36 17.58
C VAL A 134 -11.31 -9.69 16.93
N ASP A 135 -12.54 -10.11 17.23
CA ASP A 135 -13.78 -9.52 16.72
C ASP A 135 -13.83 -8.01 16.96
N HIS A 136 -13.50 -7.58 18.19
CA HIS A 136 -13.44 -6.17 18.56
C HIS A 136 -12.50 -5.38 17.66
N LEU A 137 -11.30 -5.90 17.41
CA LEU A 137 -10.30 -5.23 16.57
C LEU A 137 -10.64 -5.29 15.07
N VAL A 138 -11.29 -6.35 14.59
CA VAL A 138 -11.83 -6.42 13.23
C VAL A 138 -12.87 -5.33 13.00
N ASP A 139 -13.84 -5.20 13.91
CA ASP A 139 -14.87 -4.17 13.86
C ASP A 139 -14.27 -2.76 13.99
N PHE A 140 -13.34 -2.56 14.92
CA PHE A 140 -12.69 -1.27 15.09
C PHE A 140 -11.93 -0.86 13.84
N ALA A 141 -11.14 -1.75 13.25
CA ALA A 141 -10.43 -1.51 11.99
C ALA A 141 -11.40 -1.17 10.84
N ASN A 142 -12.54 -1.86 10.76
CA ASN A 142 -13.57 -1.56 9.77
C ASN A 142 -14.08 -0.13 9.91
N ARG A 143 -14.40 0.29 11.15
CA ARG A 143 -14.82 1.66 11.44
C ARG A 143 -13.75 2.70 11.09
N GLN A 144 -12.46 2.34 11.14
CA GLN A 144 -11.37 3.20 10.68
C GLN A 144 -11.17 3.20 9.15
N GLY A 145 -11.89 2.38 8.39
CA GLY A 145 -11.68 2.22 6.96
C GLY A 145 -10.42 1.41 6.60
N LEU A 146 -9.98 0.51 7.49
CA LEU A 146 -8.82 -0.35 7.30
C LEU A 146 -9.20 -1.79 7.01
N ILE A 147 -8.55 -2.37 5.99
CA ILE A 147 -8.50 -3.82 5.76
C ILE A 147 -7.51 -4.46 6.71
N LEU A 148 -7.86 -5.63 7.27
CA LEU A 148 -6.94 -6.51 7.96
C LEU A 148 -6.55 -7.66 7.02
N ALA A 149 -5.28 -7.70 6.63
CA ALA A 149 -4.67 -8.85 5.95
C ALA A 149 -4.22 -9.84 7.02
N LEU A 150 -5.07 -10.83 7.29
CA LEU A 150 -4.98 -11.71 8.45
C LEU A 150 -4.34 -13.03 8.10
N LEU A 151 -3.22 -13.31 8.77
CA LEU A 151 -2.66 -14.65 8.79
C LEU A 151 -3.46 -15.52 9.78
N PRO A 152 -4.11 -16.62 9.33
CA PRO A 152 -4.81 -17.52 10.24
C PRO A 152 -3.88 -18.11 11.29
N THR A 153 -2.59 -18.21 10.99
CA THR A 153 -1.53 -18.66 11.89
C THR A 153 -0.18 -18.18 11.36
N SER A 154 0.83 -18.06 12.23
CA SER A 154 2.22 -18.04 11.78
C SER A 154 2.61 -19.39 11.18
N GLY A 155 3.47 -19.39 10.16
CA GLY A 155 3.93 -20.61 9.49
C GLY A 155 4.72 -21.54 10.41
N GLY A 156 5.31 -21.06 11.51
CA GLY A 156 6.01 -21.92 12.46
C GLY A 156 5.10 -22.94 13.17
N PHE A 157 3.79 -22.68 13.29
CA PHE A 157 2.83 -23.67 13.80
C PHE A 157 2.49 -24.78 12.80
N VAL A 158 2.81 -24.57 11.52
CA VAL A 158 2.66 -25.56 10.44
C VAL A 158 3.99 -26.29 10.21
N ASN A 159 5.05 -25.54 9.95
CA ASN A 159 6.35 -26.09 9.55
C ASN A 159 7.16 -26.66 10.73
N ASP A 160 7.22 -25.94 11.85
CA ASP A 160 8.19 -26.21 12.91
C ASP A 160 7.57 -27.12 13.98
N SER A 161 6.48 -26.68 14.62
CA SER A 161 5.81 -27.45 15.68
C SER A 161 4.76 -28.43 15.15
N LYS A 162 4.29 -28.25 13.90
CA LYS A 162 3.33 -29.14 13.23
C LYS A 162 2.01 -29.33 13.99
N VAL A 163 1.69 -28.40 14.88
CA VAL A 163 0.42 -28.41 15.63
C VAL A 163 -0.75 -28.20 14.68
N ILE A 164 -0.58 -27.35 13.67
CA ILE A 164 -1.45 -27.33 12.48
C ILE A 164 -0.84 -28.28 11.46
N ASN A 165 -1.60 -29.28 11.07
CA ASN A 165 -1.19 -30.33 10.15
C ASN A 165 -2.36 -30.70 9.23
N GLN A 166 -2.11 -31.61 8.30
CA GLN A 166 -3.11 -32.02 7.30
C GLN A 166 -4.44 -32.50 7.91
N GLY A 167 -4.40 -33.10 9.11
CA GLY A 167 -5.58 -33.65 9.78
C GLY A 167 -6.52 -32.59 10.38
N ASN A 168 -6.01 -31.41 10.73
CA ASN A 168 -6.79 -30.37 11.41
C ASN A 168 -6.85 -29.01 10.67
N ALA A 169 -5.96 -28.76 9.71
CA ALA A 169 -5.84 -27.47 9.02
C ALA A 169 -7.15 -27.01 8.37
N ARG A 170 -7.87 -27.90 7.66
CA ARG A 170 -9.15 -27.57 7.02
C ARG A 170 -10.25 -27.26 8.02
N GLN A 171 -10.32 -28.00 9.13
CA GLN A 171 -11.29 -27.73 10.18
C GLN A 171 -11.05 -26.37 10.83
N TYR A 172 -9.79 -26.07 11.16
CA TYR A 172 -9.39 -24.78 11.71
C TYR A 172 -9.71 -23.63 10.74
N GLY A 173 -9.29 -23.75 9.47
CA GLY A 173 -9.60 -22.78 8.43
C GLY A 173 -11.10 -22.54 8.27
N ARG A 174 -11.91 -23.60 8.28
CA ARG A 174 -13.38 -23.50 8.19
C ARG A 174 -13.98 -22.76 9.37
N TRP A 175 -13.50 -23.03 10.58
CA TRP A 175 -13.98 -22.32 11.77
C TRP A 175 -13.68 -20.82 11.69
N VAL A 176 -12.43 -20.46 11.36
CA VAL A 176 -12.01 -19.05 11.25
C VAL A 176 -12.77 -18.35 10.12
N GLY A 177 -12.85 -18.96 8.93
CA GLY A 177 -13.60 -18.42 7.80
C GLY A 177 -15.08 -18.21 8.13
N THR A 178 -15.71 -19.16 8.84
CA THR A 178 -17.12 -19.05 9.25
C THR A 178 -17.35 -17.85 10.18
N ARG A 179 -16.43 -17.60 11.11
CA ARG A 179 -16.56 -16.50 12.07
C ARG A 179 -16.52 -15.13 11.40
N TYR A 180 -15.63 -14.95 10.43
CA TYR A 180 -15.35 -13.64 9.84
C TYR A 180 -15.93 -13.41 8.43
N ARG A 181 -16.67 -14.38 7.86
CA ARG A 181 -17.27 -14.27 6.51
C ARG A 181 -18.08 -12.99 6.22
N ASN A 182 -18.66 -12.39 7.27
CA ASN A 182 -19.49 -11.19 7.15
C ASN A 182 -18.72 -9.88 7.42
N ALA A 183 -17.46 -9.94 7.85
CA ALA A 183 -16.66 -8.76 8.12
C ALA A 183 -16.12 -8.20 6.80
N PRO A 184 -16.51 -6.99 6.35
CA PRO A 184 -16.21 -6.52 4.99
C PRO A 184 -14.73 -6.21 4.76
N ASN A 185 -13.91 -6.20 5.82
CA ASN A 185 -12.57 -5.66 5.83
C ASN A 185 -11.49 -6.73 6.07
N ILE A 186 -11.72 -7.97 5.62
CA ILE A 186 -10.76 -9.06 5.75
C ILE A 186 -10.14 -9.45 4.40
N ILE A 187 -8.85 -9.77 4.43
CA ILE A 187 -8.15 -10.54 3.40
C ILE A 187 -7.40 -11.67 4.11
N TRP A 188 -7.54 -12.90 3.62
CA TRP A 188 -6.86 -14.06 4.21
C TRP A 188 -5.45 -14.19 3.66
N VAL A 189 -4.47 -14.29 4.55
CA VAL A 189 -3.06 -14.46 4.19
C VAL A 189 -2.59 -15.80 4.74
N ASN A 190 -2.59 -16.85 3.93
CA ASN A 190 -2.03 -18.13 4.35
C ASN A 190 -0.49 -18.04 4.53
N GLY A 191 0.18 -19.09 5.01
CA GLY A 191 1.63 -19.08 5.20
C GLY A 191 2.08 -18.36 6.46
N GLY A 192 3.20 -17.63 6.39
CA GLY A 192 3.76 -16.85 7.50
C GLY A 192 5.24 -17.14 7.73
N ASP A 193 6.09 -16.51 6.93
CA ASP A 193 7.57 -16.52 7.02
C ASP A 193 8.19 -17.93 7.09
N ARG A 194 7.63 -18.90 6.34
CA ARG A 194 8.19 -20.25 6.17
C ARG A 194 8.08 -20.70 4.71
N ALA A 195 9.01 -21.54 4.29
CA ALA A 195 8.95 -22.17 2.98
C ALA A 195 7.78 -23.16 2.91
N ALA A 196 6.99 -23.09 1.85
CA ALA A 196 5.89 -24.04 1.64
C ALA A 196 6.37 -25.44 1.24
N ALA A 197 7.62 -25.57 0.78
CA ALA A 197 8.20 -26.82 0.32
C ALA A 197 8.06 -27.95 1.36
N GLY A 198 7.35 -29.02 1.00
CA GLY A 198 7.09 -30.17 1.88
C GLY A 198 5.91 -29.99 2.83
N PHE A 199 5.22 -28.84 2.81
CA PHE A 199 4.04 -28.52 3.62
C PHE A 199 2.90 -27.96 2.77
N GLU A 200 2.98 -28.12 1.44
CA GLU A 200 2.01 -27.53 0.50
C GLU A 200 0.60 -28.06 0.74
N MET A 201 0.46 -29.30 1.20
CA MET A 201 -0.84 -29.91 1.47
C MET A 201 -1.50 -29.33 2.73
N GLU A 202 -0.76 -29.08 3.80
CA GLU A 202 -1.24 -28.41 5.01
C GLU A 202 -1.78 -27.02 4.68
N TYR A 203 -1.02 -26.26 3.90
CA TYR A 203 -1.43 -24.93 3.46
C TYR A 203 -2.65 -24.98 2.53
N ARG A 204 -2.71 -25.94 1.60
CA ARG A 204 -3.90 -26.15 0.75
C ARG A 204 -5.14 -26.53 1.57
N GLU A 205 -5.01 -27.41 2.55
CA GLU A 205 -6.13 -27.77 3.43
C GLU A 205 -6.60 -26.58 4.27
N LEU A 206 -5.69 -25.75 4.78
CA LEU A 206 -6.04 -24.50 5.46
C LEU A 206 -6.80 -23.54 4.53
N ALA A 207 -6.31 -23.33 3.30
CA ALA A 207 -6.97 -22.47 2.31
C ALA A 207 -8.35 -22.99 1.89
N ARG A 208 -8.51 -24.30 1.69
CA ARG A 208 -9.80 -24.95 1.44
C ARG A 208 -10.77 -24.73 2.59
N GLY A 209 -10.30 -24.91 3.83
CA GLY A 209 -11.07 -24.64 5.03
C GLY A 209 -11.57 -23.19 5.07
N LEU A 210 -10.66 -22.24 4.88
CA LEU A 210 -11.00 -20.81 4.82
C LEU A 210 -12.07 -20.57 3.76
N ARG A 211 -11.85 -21.01 2.51
CA ARG A 211 -12.80 -20.81 1.40
C ARG A 211 -14.18 -21.37 1.72
N GLU A 212 -14.27 -22.54 2.36
CA GLU A 212 -15.53 -23.16 2.76
C GLU A 212 -16.29 -22.40 3.85
N GLY A 213 -15.58 -22.00 4.92
CA GLY A 213 -16.20 -21.25 6.01
C GLY A 213 -16.59 -19.83 5.60
N ASP A 214 -15.71 -19.20 4.82
CA ASP A 214 -15.83 -17.84 4.30
C ASP A 214 -16.86 -17.72 3.17
N GLN A 215 -17.20 -18.84 2.52
CA GLN A 215 -18.08 -18.91 1.34
C GLN A 215 -17.58 -18.09 0.15
N GLY A 216 -16.26 -17.86 0.08
CA GLY A 216 -15.61 -17.10 -0.98
C GLY A 216 -15.89 -15.60 -0.96
N ALA A 217 -16.24 -15.04 0.20
CA ALA A 217 -16.43 -13.60 0.37
C ALA A 217 -15.12 -12.82 0.21
N HIS A 218 -14.02 -13.34 0.75
CA HIS A 218 -12.73 -12.68 0.86
C HIS A 218 -11.67 -13.30 -0.04
N LEU A 219 -10.69 -12.46 -0.41
CA LEU A 219 -9.48 -12.90 -1.12
C LEU A 219 -8.60 -13.74 -0.21
N ILE A 220 -7.89 -14.71 -0.78
CA ILE A 220 -6.89 -15.55 -0.12
C ILE A 220 -5.56 -15.42 -0.87
N THR A 221 -4.47 -15.25 -0.13
CA THR A 221 -3.09 -15.22 -0.64
C THR A 221 -2.17 -16.04 0.26
N PHE A 222 -0.86 -15.96 0.08
CA PHE A 222 0.14 -16.69 0.85
C PHE A 222 1.37 -15.83 1.13
N HIS A 223 1.73 -15.65 2.41
CA HIS A 223 2.95 -15.00 2.84
C HIS A 223 4.12 -16.02 2.83
N PRO A 224 5.10 -15.87 1.91
CA PRO A 224 6.25 -16.77 1.85
C PRO A 224 7.29 -16.44 2.92
N CYS A 225 8.46 -17.09 2.89
CA CYS A 225 9.63 -16.67 3.65
C CYS A 225 10.52 -15.70 2.85
N GLY A 226 11.53 -15.11 3.50
CA GLY A 226 12.49 -14.22 2.86
C GLY A 226 13.14 -14.77 1.58
N GLY A 227 13.22 -13.92 0.56
CA GLY A 227 13.78 -14.24 -0.76
C GLY A 227 12.86 -15.04 -1.67
N ARG A 228 11.56 -15.11 -1.36
CA ARG A 228 10.61 -16.00 -2.05
C ARG A 228 9.32 -15.28 -2.42
N SER A 229 8.63 -15.84 -3.41
CA SER A 229 7.24 -15.50 -3.77
C SER A 229 6.34 -16.71 -3.58
N SER A 230 5.09 -16.44 -3.18
CA SER A 230 3.98 -17.41 -3.25
C SER A 230 3.79 -18.04 -4.63
N SER A 231 4.17 -17.33 -5.70
CA SER A 231 4.05 -17.81 -7.07
C SER A 231 4.88 -19.07 -7.34
N GLN A 232 5.97 -19.27 -6.57
CA GLN A 232 6.85 -20.43 -6.69
C GLN A 232 6.15 -21.75 -6.31
N TYR A 233 5.05 -21.69 -5.57
CA TYR A 233 4.38 -22.87 -5.00
C TYR A 233 2.92 -22.98 -5.41
N PHE A 234 2.21 -21.86 -5.48
CA PHE A 234 0.74 -21.83 -5.53
C PHE A 234 0.16 -20.98 -6.65
N HIS A 235 0.99 -20.51 -7.60
CA HIS A 235 0.51 -19.56 -8.62
C HIS A 235 -0.72 -20.06 -9.39
N THR A 236 -0.80 -21.36 -9.68
CA THR A 236 -1.90 -21.98 -10.42
C THR A 236 -2.96 -22.62 -9.53
N ASP A 237 -2.80 -22.59 -8.21
CA ASP A 237 -3.82 -23.05 -7.29
C ASP A 237 -5.05 -22.11 -7.36
N ASP A 238 -6.24 -22.70 -7.33
CA ASP A 238 -7.53 -22.02 -7.46
C ASP A 238 -7.87 -21.13 -6.26
N TRP A 239 -7.36 -21.48 -5.08
CA TRP A 239 -7.58 -20.72 -3.87
C TRP A 239 -6.73 -19.45 -3.80
N LEU A 240 -5.60 -19.36 -4.51
CA LEU A 240 -4.69 -18.20 -4.44
C LEU A 240 -5.21 -17.08 -5.36
N ASP A 241 -5.78 -16.01 -4.81
CA ASP A 241 -6.34 -14.93 -5.62
C ASP A 241 -5.28 -13.95 -6.15
N PHE A 242 -4.20 -13.75 -5.39
CA PHE A 242 -3.09 -12.88 -5.77
C PHE A 242 -1.77 -13.35 -5.13
N ASN A 243 -0.63 -12.96 -5.71
CA ASN A 243 0.69 -13.32 -5.18
C ASN A 243 1.14 -12.31 -4.10
N MET A 244 1.84 -12.80 -3.08
CA MET A 244 2.69 -12.02 -2.19
C MET A 244 4.14 -12.49 -2.28
N LEU A 245 5.07 -11.57 -2.03
CA LEU A 245 6.50 -11.86 -1.97
C LEU A 245 7.21 -11.07 -0.86
N GLN A 246 8.26 -11.68 -0.31
CA GLN A 246 9.11 -11.15 0.75
C GLN A 246 10.56 -11.15 0.27
N THR A 247 11.20 -9.98 0.21
CA THR A 247 12.61 -9.86 -0.17
C THR A 247 13.54 -9.80 1.04
N TRP A 248 13.00 -9.57 2.24
CA TRP A 248 13.79 -9.40 3.45
C TRP A 248 14.91 -8.35 3.24
N CYS A 249 16.19 -8.73 3.36
CA CYS A 249 17.33 -7.82 3.19
C CYS A 249 17.64 -7.45 1.74
N ASP A 250 17.14 -8.23 0.77
CA ASP A 250 17.47 -8.08 -0.65
C ASP A 250 16.49 -7.12 -1.34
N TRP A 251 16.30 -5.95 -0.74
CA TRP A 251 15.35 -4.93 -1.20
C TRP A 251 15.59 -4.41 -2.63
N HIS A 252 16.76 -4.69 -3.23
CA HIS A 252 17.08 -4.41 -4.63
C HIS A 252 16.40 -5.39 -5.61
N GLU A 253 15.99 -6.56 -5.13
CA GLU A 253 15.27 -7.57 -5.92
C GLU A 253 13.77 -7.29 -6.06
N ILE A 254 13.25 -6.26 -5.40
CA ILE A 254 11.80 -5.96 -5.40
C ILE A 254 11.27 -5.76 -6.82
N TYR A 255 11.90 -4.89 -7.62
CA TYR A 255 11.45 -4.62 -8.98
C TYR A 255 11.44 -5.89 -9.85
N PRO A 256 12.56 -6.64 -10.00
CA PRO A 256 12.56 -7.85 -10.81
C PRO A 256 11.63 -8.95 -10.27
N ALA A 257 11.50 -9.11 -8.95
CA ALA A 257 10.60 -10.10 -8.37
C ALA A 257 9.12 -9.79 -8.65
N VAL A 258 8.70 -8.54 -8.43
CA VAL A 258 7.32 -8.10 -8.68
C VAL A 258 6.97 -8.23 -10.16
N ILE A 259 7.83 -7.74 -11.06
CA ILE A 259 7.53 -7.78 -12.50
C ILE A 259 7.49 -9.22 -13.02
N SER A 260 8.32 -10.12 -12.49
CA SER A 260 8.29 -11.55 -12.83
C SER A 260 6.94 -12.18 -12.49
N ASP A 261 6.44 -11.97 -11.27
CA ASP A 261 5.13 -12.50 -10.88
C ASP A 261 3.97 -11.91 -11.70
N MET A 262 4.06 -10.61 -12.03
CA MET A 262 3.05 -9.90 -12.84
C MET A 262 3.03 -10.33 -14.32
N GLN A 263 4.03 -11.11 -14.76
CA GLN A 263 4.13 -11.69 -16.10
C GLN A 263 3.68 -13.15 -16.16
N LEU A 264 3.40 -13.79 -15.03
CA LEU A 264 2.90 -15.16 -14.99
C LEU A 264 1.47 -15.26 -15.52
N SER A 265 1.09 -16.50 -15.89
CA SER A 265 -0.24 -16.84 -16.37
C SER A 265 -0.88 -17.91 -15.47
N PRO A 266 -2.12 -17.71 -15.00
CA PRO A 266 -2.98 -16.53 -15.23
C PRO A 266 -2.44 -15.27 -14.54
N VAL A 267 -2.69 -14.10 -15.13
CA VAL A 267 -2.25 -12.82 -14.55
C VAL A 267 -2.95 -12.62 -13.20
N LYS A 268 -2.14 -12.37 -12.16
CA LYS A 268 -2.60 -12.10 -10.80
C LYS A 268 -1.93 -10.82 -10.28
N PRO A 269 -2.60 -10.04 -9.39
CA PRO A 269 -1.92 -8.95 -8.72
C PRO A 269 -0.77 -9.50 -7.87
N THR A 270 0.23 -8.66 -7.63
CA THR A 270 1.38 -9.00 -6.79
C THR A 270 1.60 -7.94 -5.73
N VAL A 271 1.70 -8.36 -4.47
CA VAL A 271 1.98 -7.48 -3.32
C VAL A 271 3.40 -7.75 -2.83
N MET A 272 4.25 -6.73 -2.86
CA MET A 272 5.49 -6.71 -2.08
C MET A 272 5.11 -6.57 -0.60
N CYS A 273 5.05 -7.70 0.11
CA CYS A 273 4.41 -7.77 1.42
C CYS A 273 5.34 -7.54 2.60
N GLU A 274 6.63 -7.89 2.45
CA GLU A 274 7.61 -7.72 3.51
C GLU A 274 9.00 -7.49 2.90
N GLY A 275 9.40 -6.21 2.90
CA GLY A 275 10.75 -5.78 2.54
C GLY A 275 11.63 -5.59 3.77
N ALA A 276 12.67 -4.80 3.60
CA ALA A 276 13.51 -4.38 4.71
C ALA A 276 12.79 -3.27 5.50
N TYR A 277 12.48 -3.55 6.77
CA TYR A 277 11.81 -2.60 7.67
C TYR A 277 12.67 -1.39 8.04
N GLU A 278 12.06 -0.20 8.10
CA GLU A 278 12.70 1.04 8.51
C GLU A 278 13.36 0.90 9.89
N ASP A 279 14.57 1.46 10.02
CA ASP A 279 15.43 1.35 11.21
C ASP A 279 15.79 -0.10 11.64
N GLY A 280 15.59 -1.09 10.76
CA GLY A 280 16.01 -2.45 11.04
C GLY A 280 17.53 -2.59 11.11
N PRO A 281 18.11 -3.05 12.23
CA PRO A 281 19.57 -3.16 12.39
C PRO A 281 20.13 -4.48 11.84
N GLU A 282 19.26 -5.44 11.52
CA GLU A 282 19.62 -6.82 11.16
C GLU A 282 20.05 -6.95 9.69
N TYR A 283 19.94 -5.89 8.89
CA TYR A 283 20.25 -5.95 7.49
C TYR A 283 21.76 -5.71 7.25
N PRO A 284 22.43 -6.55 6.46
CA PRO A 284 23.89 -6.55 6.28
C PRO A 284 24.47 -5.27 5.66
N THR A 285 23.63 -4.28 5.31
CA THR A 285 24.04 -3.04 4.62
C THR A 285 23.70 -1.75 5.37
N GLY A 286 23.46 -1.84 6.68
CA GLY A 286 23.18 -0.69 7.54
C GLY A 286 21.68 -0.47 7.79
N PRO A 287 21.33 0.54 8.59
CA PRO A 287 19.93 0.82 8.91
C PRO A 287 19.15 1.17 7.64
N ILE A 288 17.92 0.68 7.55
CA ILE A 288 17.02 1.03 6.46
C ILE A 288 16.56 2.46 6.64
N THR A 289 17.13 3.35 5.84
CA THR A 289 16.82 4.78 5.86
C THR A 289 15.47 5.06 5.17
N PRO A 290 14.87 6.24 5.41
CA PRO A 290 13.69 6.67 4.67
C PRO A 290 13.86 6.62 3.14
N LEU A 291 15.06 6.91 2.61
CA LEU A 291 15.34 6.79 1.17
C LEU A 291 15.23 5.33 0.69
N ILE A 292 15.75 4.36 1.46
CA ILE A 292 15.61 2.94 1.09
C ILE A 292 14.13 2.53 1.17
N VAL A 293 13.38 2.98 2.17
CA VAL A 293 11.92 2.78 2.23
C VAL A 293 11.23 3.31 0.96
N ARG A 294 11.55 4.54 0.52
CA ARG A 294 11.00 5.10 -0.72
C ARG A 294 11.35 4.26 -1.94
N ARG A 295 12.60 3.80 -2.07
CA ARG A 295 13.02 2.92 -3.17
C ARG A 295 12.21 1.65 -3.21
N GLN A 296 12.04 0.98 -2.07
CA GLN A 296 11.24 -0.23 -1.97
C GLN A 296 9.79 0.00 -2.42
N ALA A 297 9.17 1.07 -1.93
CA ALA A 297 7.80 1.43 -2.25
C ALA A 297 7.62 1.76 -3.74
N TRP A 298 8.47 2.63 -4.29
CA TRP A 298 8.44 3.00 -5.69
C TRP A 298 8.77 1.83 -6.61
N TRP A 299 9.76 0.99 -6.31
CA TRP A 299 10.03 -0.18 -7.12
C TRP A 299 8.91 -1.20 -7.13
N SER A 300 8.18 -1.34 -6.02
CA SER A 300 6.98 -2.20 -5.96
C SER A 300 5.91 -1.71 -6.95
N VAL A 301 5.56 -0.43 -6.89
CA VAL A 301 4.48 0.14 -7.72
C VAL A 301 4.90 0.33 -9.18
N MET A 302 6.16 0.71 -9.44
CA MET A 302 6.69 0.90 -10.79
C MET A 302 6.86 -0.43 -11.55
N ALA A 303 6.95 -1.55 -10.83
CA ALA A 303 6.87 -2.90 -11.39
C ALA A 303 5.42 -3.39 -11.60
N GLY A 304 4.42 -2.56 -11.27
CA GLY A 304 2.99 -2.85 -11.42
C GLY A 304 2.35 -3.53 -10.21
N GLY A 305 3.09 -3.72 -9.12
CA GLY A 305 2.60 -4.34 -7.89
C GLY A 305 2.08 -3.34 -6.85
N SER A 306 1.80 -3.87 -5.66
CA SER A 306 1.41 -3.10 -4.46
C SER A 306 2.49 -3.19 -3.38
N HIS A 307 2.43 -2.31 -2.37
CA HIS A 307 3.47 -2.21 -1.35
C HIS A 307 2.93 -2.27 0.08
N THR A 308 3.67 -2.95 0.95
CA THR A 308 3.48 -2.98 2.40
C THR A 308 4.75 -2.48 3.08
N TYR A 309 4.60 -1.44 3.90
CA TYR A 309 5.63 -0.87 4.73
C TYR A 309 5.75 -1.62 6.06
N GLY A 310 6.91 -1.52 6.71
CA GLY A 310 7.00 -1.85 8.12
C GLY A 310 8.17 -1.14 8.81
N GLN A 311 8.04 -1.01 10.12
CA GLN A 311 8.98 -0.31 10.99
C GLN A 311 9.47 -1.29 12.07
N ASN A 312 10.79 -1.42 12.22
CA ASN A 312 11.40 -2.49 13.00
C ASN A 312 11.07 -2.47 14.51
N GLN A 313 11.15 -1.30 15.14
CA GLN A 313 10.87 -1.11 16.56
C GLN A 313 9.36 -1.29 16.85
N MET A 314 8.51 -0.84 15.93
CA MET A 314 7.06 -0.90 15.98
C MET A 314 6.54 -2.34 15.98
N TRP A 315 6.85 -3.12 14.95
CA TRP A 315 6.30 -4.48 14.85
C TRP A 315 6.79 -5.36 16.01
N ARG A 316 8.00 -5.09 16.53
CA ARG A 316 8.58 -5.76 17.70
C ARG A 316 8.05 -5.24 19.03
N MET A 317 7.25 -4.18 19.05
CA MET A 317 6.74 -3.54 20.27
C MET A 317 7.87 -3.32 21.29
N GLN A 318 9.00 -2.77 20.82
CA GLN A 318 10.15 -2.39 21.66
C GLN A 318 9.80 -1.14 22.50
N PRO A 319 10.58 -0.78 23.54
CA PRO A 319 10.35 0.46 24.28
C PRO A 319 10.22 1.67 23.34
N GLU A 320 9.29 2.57 23.62
CA GLU A 320 9.01 3.78 22.80
C GLU A 320 8.56 3.53 21.35
N TRP A 321 8.08 2.32 21.03
CA TRP A 321 7.62 1.97 19.68
C TRP A 321 6.57 2.96 19.14
N GLU A 322 5.73 3.54 20.00
CA GLU A 322 4.69 4.49 19.61
C GLU A 322 5.28 5.71 18.86
N ARG A 323 6.50 6.14 19.20
CA ARG A 323 7.17 7.28 18.57
C ARG A 323 7.54 6.99 17.11
N THR A 324 7.70 5.73 16.76
CA THR A 324 8.09 5.28 15.42
C THR A 324 6.92 5.20 14.43
N LEU A 325 5.69 5.39 14.91
CA LEU A 325 4.53 5.53 14.01
C LEU A 325 4.68 6.73 13.06
N ASP A 326 5.46 7.72 13.46
CA ASP A 326 5.72 8.94 12.70
C ASP A 326 7.11 8.98 12.07
N SER A 327 7.76 7.81 11.91
CA SER A 327 9.02 7.72 11.18
C SER A 327 8.89 8.29 9.76
N PRO A 328 9.93 8.96 9.23
CA PRO A 328 9.83 9.62 7.93
C PRO A 328 9.45 8.68 6.78
N GLY A 329 9.91 7.43 6.79
CA GLY A 329 9.55 6.44 5.77
C GLY A 329 8.05 6.17 5.72
N ALA A 330 7.37 6.06 6.88
CA ALA A 330 5.92 5.89 6.96
C ALA A 330 5.16 7.05 6.30
N ALA A 331 5.58 8.30 6.55
CA ALA A 331 4.97 9.48 5.91
C ALA A 331 5.24 9.51 4.40
N GLN A 332 6.41 9.05 3.95
CA GLN A 332 6.81 9.09 2.55
C GLN A 332 6.12 8.03 1.68
N VAL A 333 5.82 6.84 2.22
CA VAL A 333 5.01 5.84 1.48
C VAL A 333 3.54 6.26 1.34
N VAL A 334 3.02 6.98 2.34
CA VAL A 334 1.72 7.66 2.24
C VAL A 334 1.74 8.71 1.14
N LEU A 335 2.80 9.53 1.09
CA LEU A 335 2.96 10.54 0.05
C LEU A 335 3.06 9.92 -1.36
N MET A 336 3.72 8.77 -1.50
CA MET A 336 3.70 7.99 -2.76
C MET A 336 2.26 7.67 -3.18
N LYS A 337 1.42 7.14 -2.27
CA LYS A 337 0.00 6.90 -2.54
C LYS A 337 -0.73 8.19 -2.96
N GLN A 338 -0.47 9.31 -2.29
CA GLN A 338 -1.10 10.60 -2.64
C GLN A 338 -0.70 11.10 -4.04
N ILE A 339 0.58 10.97 -4.41
CA ILE A 339 1.09 11.31 -5.74
C ILE A 339 0.40 10.45 -6.80
N LEU A 340 0.35 9.13 -6.58
CA LEU A 340 -0.26 8.17 -7.51
C LEU A 340 -1.78 8.29 -7.58
N ALA A 341 -2.46 8.65 -6.49
CA ALA A 341 -3.91 8.88 -6.48
C ALA A 341 -4.33 10.11 -7.31
N GLY A 342 -3.41 11.05 -7.55
CA GLY A 342 -3.61 12.14 -8.52
C GLY A 342 -3.54 11.68 -9.98
N LEU A 343 -3.17 10.42 -10.22
CA LEU A 343 -3.08 9.79 -11.53
C LEU A 343 -4.07 8.61 -11.59
N LYS A 344 -4.38 8.17 -12.81
CA LYS A 344 -5.05 6.87 -13.02
C LYS A 344 -4.03 5.75 -12.93
N TRP A 345 -3.42 5.57 -11.75
CA TRP A 345 -2.31 4.63 -11.53
C TRP A 345 -2.63 3.20 -11.98
N TRP A 346 -3.90 2.78 -11.93
CA TRP A 346 -4.37 1.47 -12.37
C TRP A 346 -4.34 1.27 -13.90
N GLU A 347 -4.14 2.34 -14.68
CA GLU A 347 -3.95 2.31 -16.14
C GLU A 347 -2.47 2.39 -16.54
N LEU A 348 -1.56 2.59 -15.56
CA LEU A 348 -0.13 2.63 -15.80
C LEU A 348 0.43 1.20 -15.84
N ILE A 349 1.25 0.92 -16.85
CA ILE A 349 1.96 -0.35 -17.03
C ILE A 349 3.48 -0.12 -16.98
N PRO A 350 4.26 -1.03 -16.39
CA PRO A 350 5.73 -0.95 -16.41
C PRO A 350 6.26 -0.91 -17.85
N ASP A 351 7.15 0.05 -18.14
CA ASP A 351 7.73 0.22 -19.48
C ASP A 351 9.16 0.78 -19.39
N GLN A 352 10.15 -0.10 -19.18
CA GLN A 352 11.56 0.27 -19.15
C GLN A 352 12.10 0.74 -20.51
N SER A 353 11.38 0.52 -21.61
CA SER A 353 11.79 1.00 -22.93
C SER A 353 11.64 2.52 -23.11
N VAL A 354 11.13 3.21 -22.08
CA VAL A 354 11.15 4.68 -21.97
C VAL A 354 12.58 5.20 -21.90
N PHE A 355 13.51 4.47 -21.28
CA PHE A 355 14.90 4.89 -21.17
C PHE A 355 15.66 4.57 -22.46
N SER A 356 16.34 5.57 -23.01
CA SER A 356 17.40 5.37 -24.00
C SER A 356 18.72 5.01 -23.31
N THR A 357 19.07 5.73 -22.24
CA THR A 357 20.23 5.45 -21.39
C THR A 357 19.95 5.92 -19.95
N GLY A 358 20.76 5.45 -19.00
CA GLY A 358 20.63 5.87 -17.59
C GLY A 358 19.65 5.05 -16.77
N VAL A 359 19.33 3.81 -17.16
CA VAL A 359 18.48 2.89 -16.36
C VAL A 359 19.06 2.60 -14.97
N GLY A 360 20.38 2.71 -14.78
CA GLY A 360 21.04 2.44 -13.50
C GLY A 360 21.38 0.96 -13.31
N SER A 361 21.70 0.56 -12.08
CA SER A 361 22.02 -0.81 -11.68
C SER A 361 21.13 -1.24 -10.51
N GLU A 362 21.15 -2.52 -10.12
CA GLU A 362 20.31 -3.15 -9.08
C GLU A 362 19.86 -2.20 -7.96
N ARG A 363 20.80 -1.60 -7.21
CA ARG A 363 20.51 -0.75 -6.03
C ARG A 363 20.16 0.70 -6.35
N THR A 364 20.28 1.11 -7.60
CA THR A 364 19.96 2.45 -8.12
C THR A 364 19.14 2.37 -9.41
N LEU A 365 18.29 1.34 -9.53
CA LEU A 365 17.44 1.14 -10.68
C LEU A 365 16.49 2.32 -10.85
N ASN A 366 16.55 2.95 -12.01
CA ASN A 366 15.55 3.88 -12.48
C ASN A 366 14.44 3.09 -13.16
N SER A 367 13.20 3.49 -12.94
CA SER A 367 12.03 2.76 -13.43
C SER A 367 11.03 3.67 -14.08
N ALA A 368 10.27 3.12 -15.01
CA ALA A 368 9.28 3.88 -15.77
C ALA A 368 7.99 3.08 -15.91
N MET A 369 6.88 3.79 -15.86
CA MET A 369 5.56 3.31 -16.22
C MET A 369 4.94 4.22 -17.28
N ARG A 370 4.00 3.67 -18.04
CA ARG A 370 3.28 4.40 -19.07
C ARG A 370 1.80 4.05 -19.03
N SER A 371 0.95 5.05 -19.23
CA SER A 371 -0.48 4.85 -19.47
C SER A 371 -0.74 4.00 -20.72
N ALA A 372 -1.77 3.16 -20.68
CA ALA A 372 -2.17 2.39 -21.86
C ALA A 372 -2.56 3.28 -23.06
N THR A 373 -3.09 4.48 -22.81
CA THR A 373 -3.43 5.49 -23.83
C THR A 373 -2.20 6.24 -24.36
N GLY A 374 -1.06 6.17 -23.66
CA GLY A 374 0.18 6.86 -24.03
C GLY A 374 0.18 8.35 -23.72
N ASP A 375 -0.80 8.89 -22.98
CA ASP A 375 -0.87 10.31 -22.60
C ASP A 375 -0.02 10.65 -21.37
N CYS A 376 0.46 9.65 -20.65
CA CYS A 376 1.23 9.82 -19.42
C CYS A 376 2.39 8.82 -19.35
N VAL A 377 3.58 9.31 -18.99
CA VAL A 377 4.74 8.52 -18.57
C VAL A 377 5.18 9.00 -17.21
N LEU A 378 5.40 8.07 -16.29
CA LEU A 378 5.92 8.32 -14.96
C LEU A 378 7.30 7.66 -14.87
N VAL A 379 8.31 8.41 -14.42
CA VAL A 379 9.67 7.89 -14.23
C VAL A 379 10.09 8.12 -12.78
N TYR A 380 10.61 7.08 -12.13
CA TYR A 380 11.26 7.16 -10.83
C TYR A 380 12.78 7.05 -11.00
N LEU A 381 13.47 8.10 -10.57
CA LEU A 381 14.92 8.14 -10.45
C LEU A 381 15.29 7.85 -9.01
N SER A 382 15.92 6.71 -8.74
CA SER A 382 16.18 6.22 -7.38
C SER A 382 17.43 6.80 -6.73
N SER A 383 18.21 7.58 -7.49
CA SER A 383 19.39 8.30 -7.04
C SER A 383 19.58 9.59 -7.86
N GLN A 384 20.46 10.48 -7.40
CA GLN A 384 20.96 11.57 -8.23
C GLN A 384 21.63 11.04 -9.50
N CYS A 385 21.01 11.29 -10.64
CA CYS A 385 21.48 10.79 -11.93
C CYS A 385 20.98 11.66 -13.10
N ASN A 386 21.50 11.32 -14.28
CA ASN A 386 21.07 11.82 -15.57
C ASN A 386 20.49 10.66 -16.39
N VAL A 387 19.38 10.91 -17.09
CA VAL A 387 18.72 9.93 -17.95
C VAL A 387 18.38 10.56 -19.30
N PHE A 388 18.46 9.75 -20.36
CA PHE A 388 17.91 10.11 -21.67
C PHE A 388 16.64 9.32 -21.89
N LEU A 389 15.53 10.00 -22.15
CA LEU A 389 14.22 9.37 -22.31
C LEU A 389 13.72 9.50 -23.74
N TYR A 390 13.16 8.44 -24.30
CA TYR A 390 12.47 8.49 -25.59
C TYR A 390 11.14 9.20 -25.45
N MET A 391 11.07 10.43 -25.98
CA MET A 391 9.85 11.24 -25.88
C MET A 391 8.70 10.73 -26.74
N SER A 392 9.03 9.89 -27.74
CA SER A 392 8.04 9.25 -28.63
C SER A 392 7.11 8.28 -27.89
N LYS A 393 7.40 7.96 -26.63
CA LYS A 393 6.53 7.17 -25.75
C LYS A 393 5.26 7.93 -25.35
N ILE A 394 5.26 9.25 -25.42
CA ILE A 394 4.07 10.10 -25.20
C ILE A 394 3.32 10.28 -26.52
N ALA A 395 2.11 9.75 -26.63
CA ALA A 395 1.23 9.77 -27.81
C ALA A 395 0.50 11.13 -28.00
N ALA A 396 1.17 12.24 -27.74
CA ALA A 396 0.71 13.60 -28.00
C ALA A 396 1.79 14.39 -28.74
N LYS A 397 1.52 15.58 -29.28
CA LYS A 397 2.54 16.40 -29.99
C LYS A 397 3.61 16.95 -29.04
N TYR A 398 3.18 17.34 -27.85
CA TYR A 398 4.03 17.88 -26.81
C TYR A 398 3.87 17.08 -25.51
N ALA A 399 4.91 17.09 -24.69
CA ALA A 399 4.92 16.53 -23.34
C ALA A 399 5.28 17.63 -22.35
N LYS A 400 4.38 17.94 -21.41
CA LYS A 400 4.69 18.76 -20.23
C LYS A 400 5.44 17.90 -19.22
N ALA A 401 6.59 18.37 -18.76
CA ALA A 401 7.41 17.68 -17.78
C ALA A 401 7.34 18.37 -16.42
N THR A 402 7.09 17.58 -15.36
CA THR A 402 7.04 18.04 -13.97
C THR A 402 7.86 17.13 -13.07
N TRP A 403 8.80 17.69 -12.34
CA TRP A 403 9.51 17.01 -11.26
C TRP A 403 8.66 17.00 -9.98
N ILE A 404 8.67 15.88 -9.26
CA ILE A 404 8.06 15.74 -7.94
C ILE A 404 9.09 15.11 -7.00
N TYR A 405 9.33 15.72 -5.84
CA TYR A 405 10.26 15.18 -4.85
C TYR A 405 9.56 14.12 -3.98
N PRO A 406 9.94 12.83 -4.02
CA PRO A 406 9.28 11.77 -3.27
C PRO A 406 9.25 11.98 -1.75
N ALA A 407 10.25 12.67 -1.21
CA ALA A 407 10.36 12.88 0.23
C ALA A 407 9.40 13.95 0.78
N THR A 408 8.95 14.90 -0.05
CA THR A 408 8.17 16.07 0.42
C THR A 408 6.95 16.43 -0.44
N GLY A 409 6.83 15.87 -1.65
CA GLY A 409 5.76 16.16 -2.59
C GLY A 409 5.97 17.46 -3.36
N LYS A 410 7.08 18.17 -3.14
CA LYS A 410 7.42 19.41 -3.83
C LYS A 410 7.42 19.18 -5.34
N ARG A 411 6.65 20.00 -6.07
CA ARG A 411 6.60 19.98 -7.53
C ARG A 411 7.45 21.10 -8.12
N GLN A 412 8.11 20.84 -9.25
CA GLN A 412 8.87 21.81 -10.01
C GLN A 412 8.65 21.58 -11.51
N GLU A 413 8.22 22.59 -12.25
CA GLU A 413 8.09 22.48 -13.71
C GLU A 413 9.46 22.29 -14.37
N ALA A 414 9.52 21.40 -15.36
CA ALA A 414 10.74 21.04 -16.09
C ALA A 414 10.70 21.46 -17.56
N GLY A 415 9.57 22.00 -18.04
CA GLY A 415 9.40 22.51 -19.40
C GLY A 415 8.35 21.76 -20.21
N VAL A 416 8.21 22.14 -21.48
CA VAL A 416 7.36 21.48 -22.48
C VAL A 416 8.25 21.07 -23.64
N PHE A 417 8.16 19.81 -24.02
CA PHE A 417 9.06 19.18 -24.99
C PHE A 417 8.27 18.61 -26.17
N LEU A 418 8.85 18.63 -27.36
CA LEU A 418 8.30 17.90 -28.50
C LEU A 418 8.44 16.40 -28.24
N SER A 419 7.37 15.64 -28.43
CA SER A 419 7.42 14.18 -28.27
C SER A 419 8.12 13.48 -29.44
N GLY A 420 8.15 14.10 -30.61
CA GLY A 420 8.50 13.43 -31.87
C GLY A 420 7.31 12.73 -32.54
N ASN A 421 6.13 12.78 -31.93
CA ASN A 421 4.85 12.36 -32.51
C ASN A 421 4.11 13.57 -33.10
N HIS A 422 3.23 13.33 -34.07
CA HIS A 422 2.42 14.36 -34.73
C HIS A 422 3.24 15.55 -35.28
N ASN A 423 4.44 15.29 -35.79
CA ASN A 423 5.38 16.31 -36.29
C ASN A 423 5.62 16.24 -37.81
N GLY A 424 4.87 15.42 -38.55
CA GLY A 424 4.97 15.29 -40.01
C GLY A 424 6.19 14.51 -40.51
N LYS A 425 6.96 13.85 -39.64
CA LYS A 425 8.09 12.97 -40.01
C LYS A 425 7.71 11.49 -39.95
N ASN A 426 8.60 10.64 -40.46
CA ASN A 426 8.48 9.18 -40.32
C ASN A 426 8.51 8.76 -38.84
N PHE A 427 7.59 7.88 -38.46
CA PHE A 427 7.43 7.40 -37.10
C PHE A 427 8.19 6.08 -36.86
N PRO A 428 8.88 5.89 -35.71
CA PRO A 428 9.12 6.89 -34.65
C PRO A 428 10.33 7.80 -34.96
N ASP A 429 10.25 9.10 -34.64
CA ASP A 429 11.34 10.10 -34.79
C ASP A 429 12.50 9.87 -33.78
N ASN A 430 12.45 8.78 -32.97
CA ASN A 430 13.43 8.35 -31.95
C ASN A 430 14.04 9.48 -31.11
N ARG A 431 13.29 10.56 -30.91
CA ARG A 431 13.74 11.74 -30.18
C ARG A 431 13.97 11.40 -28.72
N THR A 432 15.13 11.78 -28.22
CA THR A 432 15.46 11.69 -26.80
C THR A 432 15.63 13.07 -26.18
N GLU A 433 15.30 13.18 -24.91
CA GLU A 433 15.55 14.39 -24.10
C GLU A 433 16.31 14.00 -22.82
N LEU A 434 17.23 14.87 -22.42
CA LEU A 434 18.04 14.70 -21.22
C LEU A 434 17.30 15.27 -20.00
N PHE A 435 17.19 14.46 -18.95
CA PHE A 435 16.66 14.87 -17.66
C PHE A 435 17.67 14.58 -16.56
N SER A 436 17.81 15.53 -15.63
CA SER A 436 18.71 15.43 -14.47
C SER A 436 17.92 15.57 -13.19
N THR A 437 18.26 14.75 -12.19
CA THR A 437 17.68 14.86 -10.85
C THR A 437 17.86 16.29 -10.31
N PRO A 438 16.79 16.98 -9.85
CA PRO A 438 16.90 18.38 -9.43
C PRO A 438 17.77 18.60 -8.19
N GLY A 439 18.77 19.47 -8.29
CA GLY A 439 19.53 20.00 -7.15
C GLY A 439 20.05 18.92 -6.19
N HIS A 440 19.64 19.01 -4.93
CA HIS A 440 20.06 18.09 -3.85
C HIS A 440 19.04 16.99 -3.55
N TRP A 441 18.08 16.72 -4.45
CA TRP A 441 17.12 15.63 -4.21
C TRP A 441 17.82 14.28 -4.29
N GLU A 442 17.61 13.44 -3.28
CA GLU A 442 18.22 12.10 -3.22
C GLU A 442 17.63 11.14 -4.25
N ASP A 443 16.36 11.34 -4.60
CA ASP A 443 15.54 10.62 -5.57
C ASP A 443 14.49 11.57 -6.17
N ALA A 444 13.92 11.24 -7.33
CA ALA A 444 12.97 12.10 -8.02
C ALA A 444 11.93 11.33 -8.83
N ILE A 445 10.73 11.90 -8.95
CA ILE A 445 9.74 11.47 -9.94
C ILE A 445 9.69 12.49 -11.06
N LEU A 446 9.78 12.04 -12.30
CA LEU A 446 9.46 12.83 -13.48
C LEU A 446 8.11 12.37 -14.03
N LEU A 447 7.14 13.28 -14.05
CA LEU A 447 5.85 13.10 -14.69
C LEU A 447 5.88 13.79 -16.06
N LEU A 448 5.63 13.03 -17.12
CA LEU A 448 5.48 13.52 -18.49
C LEU A 448 4.03 13.36 -18.92
N GLU A 449 3.35 14.46 -19.22
CA GLU A 449 1.93 14.50 -19.60
C GLU A 449 1.79 15.03 -21.02
N GLY A 450 1.08 14.29 -21.87
CA GLY A 450 0.75 14.68 -23.23
C GLY A 450 -0.16 15.90 -23.25
N VAL A 451 0.22 16.91 -24.02
CA VAL A 451 -0.57 18.13 -24.22
C VAL A 451 -0.74 18.43 -25.71
N HIS A 452 -1.91 18.95 -26.04
CA HIS A 452 -2.28 19.41 -27.37
C HIS A 452 -2.34 20.94 -27.31
N GLU A 453 -1.26 21.62 -27.71
CA GLU A 453 -1.34 23.05 -28.00
C GLU A 453 -2.04 23.30 -29.33
#